data_AF-A0A2I0QMH5-F1
#
_entry.id   AF-A0A2I0QMH5-F1
#
_cell.length_a   1.000
_cell.length_b   1.000
_cell.length_c   1.000
_cell.angle_alpha   90.00
_cell.angle_beta   90.00
_cell.angle_gamma   90.00
#
_symmetry.space_group_name_H-M   'P 1'
#
loop_
_entity.id
_entity.type
_entity.pdbx_description
1 polymer ?
#
loop_
_entity_poly.entity_id
_entity_poly.type
_entity_poly.pdbx_seq_one_letter_code
_entity_poly.pdbx_strand_id
1 'polypeptide(L)'
;MEPNKIVEEIVNRNDNYVKKHNEHYFVHHIAFKHPVITLVSCSDSRVQPNVLIENPIDNMFEIENIGNQISTCDWTFQRIYC
;
A
#
# COMPACT_ATOMS: atom_id res chain seq x y z
N MET A 1 11.77 22.22 3.71
CA MET A 1 10.32 22.52 3.59
C MET A 1 9.74 22.44 4.99
N GLU A 2 8.95 23.42 5.42
CA GLU A 2 8.36 23.41 6.76
C GLU A 2 7.46 22.18 6.94
N PRO A 3 7.50 21.46 8.09
CA PRO A 3 6.72 20.24 8.30
C PRO A 3 5.22 20.40 8.02
N ASN A 4 4.65 21.56 8.38
CA ASN A 4 3.24 21.88 8.13
C ASN A 4 2.89 21.88 6.64
N LYS A 5 3.80 22.36 5.78
CA LYS A 5 3.59 22.37 4.32
C LYS A 5 3.62 20.97 3.72
N ILE A 6 4.41 20.05 4.29
CA ILE A 6 4.44 18.64 3.85
C ILE A 6 3.10 17.98 4.16
N VAL A 7 2.59 18.16 5.38
CA VAL A 7 1.30 17.59 5.79
C VAL A 7 0.17 18.15 4.94
N GLU A 8 0.16 19.46 4.69
CA GLU A 8 -0.81 20.11 3.81
C GLU A 8 -0.77 19.52 2.39
N GLU A 9 0.42 19.29 1.83
CA GLU A 9 0.56 18.66 0.51
C GLU A 9 -0.03 17.23 0.50
N ILE A 10 0.25 16.43 1.53
CA ILE A 10 -0.27 15.05 1.64
C ILE A 10 -1.81 15.07 1.66
N VAL A 11 -2.41 15.94 2.47
CA VAL A 11 -3.88 16.08 2.54
C VAL A 11 -4.46 16.51 1.20
N ASN A 12 -3.89 17.54 0.56
CA ASN A 12 -4.35 18.02 -0.74
C ASN A 12 -4.25 16.95 -1.84
N ARG A 13 -3.18 16.14 -1.83
CA ARG A 13 -3.01 15.03 -2.79
C ARG A 13 -4.04 13.93 -2.55
N ASN A 14 -4.33 13.59 -1.30
CA ASN A 14 -5.39 12.66 -0.94
C ASN A 14 -6.77 13.16 -1.42
N ASP A 15 -7.11 14.41 -1.17
CA ASP A 15 -8.40 14.98 -1.59
C ASP A 15 -8.56 14.95 -3.11
N ASN A 16 -7.48 15.25 -3.84
CA ASN A 16 -7.47 15.15 -5.30
C ASN A 16 -7.62 13.70 -5.79
N TYR A 17 -7.04 12.73 -5.08
CA TYR A 17 -7.22 11.32 -5.39
C TYR A 17 -8.68 10.89 -5.19
N VAL A 18 -9.30 11.27 -4.07
CA VAL A 18 -10.72 10.98 -3.80
C VAL A 18 -11.62 11.61 -4.86
N LYS A 19 -11.41 12.88 -5.22
CA LYS A 19 -12.22 13.59 -6.24
C LYS A 19 -12.13 12.98 -7.64
N LYS A 20 -11.05 12.27 -7.97
CA LYS A 20 -10.87 11.61 -9.27
C LYS A 20 -11.60 10.27 -9.37
N HIS A 21 -12.07 9.71 -8.26
CA HIS A 21 -12.76 8.43 -8.20
C HIS A 21 -14.22 8.64 -7.77
N ASN A 22 -15.13 7.87 -8.36
CA ASN A 22 -16.55 7.92 -7.97
C ASN A 22 -16.82 7.00 -6.77
N GLU A 23 -18.01 7.08 -6.20
CA GLU A 23 -18.43 6.22 -5.09
C GLU A 23 -18.31 4.72 -5.43
N HIS A 24 -18.68 4.32 -6.64
CA HIS A 24 -18.60 2.92 -7.10
C HIS A 24 -17.19 2.34 -7.00
N TYR A 25 -16.15 3.13 -7.27
CA TYR A 25 -14.76 2.71 -7.11
C TYR A 25 -14.49 2.24 -5.67
N PHE A 26 -14.90 3.02 -4.67
CA PHE A 26 -14.63 2.72 -3.27
C PHE A 26 -15.53 1.62 -2.71
N VAL A 27 -16.79 1.53 -3.14
CA VAL A 27 -17.76 0.55 -2.62
C VAL A 27 -17.24 -0.88 -2.73
N HIS A 28 -16.59 -1.23 -3.84
CA HIS A 28 -16.02 -2.57 -4.03
C HIS A 28 -14.91 -2.89 -3.02
N HIS A 29 -14.21 -1.88 -2.52
CA HIS A 29 -13.09 -2.02 -1.60
C HIS A 29 -13.51 -2.07 -0.12
N ILE A 30 -14.77 -1.78 0.22
CA ILE A 30 -15.27 -1.76 1.61
C ILE A 30 -15.56 -3.16 2.12
N ALA A 31 -16.22 -3.99 1.30
CA ALA A 31 -16.76 -5.26 1.76
C ALA A 31 -15.71 -6.38 1.80
N PHE A 32 -14.90 -6.50 0.74
CA PHE A 32 -13.94 -7.60 0.57
C PHE A 32 -12.66 -7.09 -0.09
N LYS A 33 -11.57 -7.83 0.16
CA LYS A 33 -10.29 -7.64 -0.53
C LYS A 33 -9.95 -8.91 -1.32
N HIS A 34 -9.45 -8.77 -2.54
CA HIS A 34 -9.14 -9.91 -3.42
C HIS A 34 -7.68 -9.94 -3.90
N PRO A 35 -6.69 -9.90 -2.99
CA PRO A 35 -5.30 -9.88 -3.40
C PRO A 35 -4.94 -11.19 -4.11
N VAL A 36 -4.44 -11.07 -5.33
CA VAL A 36 -3.92 -12.19 -6.13
C VAL A 36 -2.40 -12.34 -5.99
N ILE A 37 -1.73 -11.28 -5.52
CA ILE A 37 -0.29 -11.23 -5.29
C ILE A 37 -0.05 -10.94 -3.80
N THR A 38 0.86 -11.70 -3.19
CA THR A 38 1.50 -11.26 -1.95
C THR A 38 2.93 -10.80 -2.26
N LEU A 39 3.23 -9.53 -1.98
CA LEU A 39 4.52 -8.92 -2.22
C LEU A 39 5.28 -8.72 -0.91
N VAL A 40 6.52 -9.19 -0.86
CA VAL A 40 7.50 -8.79 0.17
C VAL A 40 8.51 -7.87 -0.49
N SER A 41 8.52 -6.60 -0.11
CA SER A 41 9.30 -5.52 -0.73
C SER A 41 10.18 -4.80 0.29
N CYS A 42 11.20 -4.09 -0.21
CA CYS A 42 12.04 -3.26 0.63
C CYS A 42 11.32 -1.94 0.91
N SER A 43 11.36 -1.41 2.14
CA SER A 43 10.79 -0.09 2.50
C SER A 43 11.47 1.12 1.82
N ASP A 44 12.27 0.88 0.78
CA ASP A 44 12.88 1.92 -0.04
C ASP A 44 11.79 2.62 -0.88
N SER A 45 11.72 3.94 -0.79
CA SER A 45 10.67 4.73 -1.45
C SER A 45 10.68 4.64 -2.99
N ARG A 46 11.71 4.04 -3.60
CA ARG A 46 11.83 3.89 -5.05
C ARG A 46 11.12 2.65 -5.60
N VAL A 47 10.68 1.72 -4.75
CA VAL A 47 10.06 0.44 -5.17
C VAL A 47 8.58 0.34 -4.75
N GLN A 48 7.84 1.45 -4.88
CA GLN A 48 6.40 1.48 -4.57
C GLN A 48 5.60 0.54 -5.48
N PRO A 49 4.49 -0.06 -5.03
CA PRO A 49 3.68 -1.01 -5.81
C PRO A 49 3.24 -0.49 -7.18
N ASN A 50 2.90 0.79 -7.28
CA ASN A 50 2.48 1.44 -8.52
C ASN A 50 3.59 1.52 -9.58
N VAL A 51 4.86 1.29 -9.21
CA VAL A 51 5.99 1.16 -10.15
C VAL A 51 6.01 -0.25 -10.76
N LEU A 52 5.49 -1.25 -10.05
CA LEU A 52 5.53 -2.65 -10.46
C LEU A 52 4.30 -3.04 -11.28
N ILE A 53 3.10 -2.58 -10.88
CA ILE A 53 1.85 -2.83 -11.59
C ILE A 53 0.95 -1.59 -11.62
N GLU A 54 0.08 -1.51 -12.62
CA GLU A 54 -0.77 -0.34 -12.86
C GLU A 54 -1.84 -0.14 -11.78
N ASN A 55 -2.40 -1.22 -11.23
CA ASN A 55 -3.51 -1.18 -10.25
C ASN A 55 -3.26 -2.09 -9.04
N PRO A 56 -2.40 -1.69 -8.09
CA PRO A 56 -2.06 -2.49 -6.92
C PRO A 56 -3.17 -2.58 -5.87
N ILE A 57 -4.08 -1.59 -5.84
CA ILE A 57 -5.20 -1.56 -4.91
C ILE A 57 -6.10 -2.78 -5.17
N ASP A 58 -6.47 -3.47 -4.10
CA ASP A 58 -7.25 -4.72 -4.07
C ASP A 58 -6.53 -5.97 -4.62
N ASN A 59 -5.54 -5.82 -5.50
CA ASN A 59 -4.85 -6.92 -6.15
C ASN A 59 -3.58 -7.39 -5.43
N MET A 60 -3.00 -6.54 -4.56
CA MET A 60 -1.76 -6.84 -3.85
C MET A 60 -1.93 -6.74 -2.33
N PHE A 61 -1.42 -7.76 -1.63
CA PHE A 61 -1.14 -7.71 -0.21
C PHE A 61 0.36 -7.49 -0.03
N GLU A 62 0.76 -6.41 0.65
CA GLU A 62 2.16 -5.99 0.72
C GLU A 62 2.72 -6.06 2.14
N ILE A 63 3.97 -6.53 2.26
CA ILE A 63 4.79 -6.50 3.46
C ILE A 63 6.09 -5.78 3.11
N GLU A 64 6.28 -4.58 3.66
CA GLU A 64 7.51 -3.80 3.48
C GLU A 64 8.42 -3.92 4.71
N ASN A 65 9.69 -4.28 4.50
CA ASN A 65 10.70 -4.20 5.56
C ASN A 65 12.10 -3.86 5.01
N ILE A 66 13.07 -3.64 5.90
CA ILE A 66 14.43 -3.32 5.50
C ILE A 66 15.08 -4.56 4.87
N GLY A 67 15.41 -4.47 3.58
CA GLY A 67 16.09 -5.53 2.86
C GLY A 67 15.19 -6.71 2.50
N ASN A 68 13.86 -6.51 2.45
CA ASN A 68 12.87 -7.47 1.95
C ASN A 68 13.07 -8.89 2.54
N GLN A 69 13.37 -8.94 3.83
CA GLN A 69 13.73 -10.15 4.54
C GLN A 69 12.48 -10.96 4.88
N ILE A 70 12.62 -12.28 4.81
CA ILE A 70 11.63 -13.22 5.33
C ILE A 70 12.34 -14.01 6.43
N SER A 71 11.89 -13.85 7.67
CA SER A 71 12.43 -14.56 8.83
C SER A 71 11.35 -15.44 9.42
N THR A 72 11.63 -16.74 9.51
CA THR A 72 10.70 -17.73 10.07
C THR A 72 10.48 -17.56 11.58
N CYS A 73 11.31 -16.78 12.26
CA CYS A 73 11.17 -16.45 13.68
C CYS A 73 10.56 -15.06 13.91
N ASP A 74 10.32 -14.29 12.85
CA ASP A 74 9.63 -13.01 12.96
C ASP A 74 8.14 -13.25 13.11
N TRP A 75 7.61 -12.74 14.21
CA TRP A 75 6.23 -12.91 14.59
C TRP A 75 5.25 -12.27 13.59
N THR A 76 5.68 -11.23 12.88
CA THR A 76 4.92 -10.56 11.84
C THR A 76 4.67 -11.50 10.66
N PHE A 77 5.71 -12.19 10.18
CA PHE A 77 5.59 -13.15 9.09
C PHE A 77 4.86 -14.43 9.51
N GLN A 78 5.13 -14.93 10.72
CA GLN A 78 4.43 -16.11 11.23
C GLN A 78 2.92 -15.90 11.29
N ARG A 79 2.43 -14.75 11.77
CA ARG A 79 0.98 -14.50 11.85
C ARG A 79 0.28 -14.38 10.50
N ILE A 80 1.02 -14.03 9.44
CA ILE A 80 0.45 -13.88 8.11
C ILE A 80 0.39 -15.24 7.39
N TYR A 81 1.38 -16.11 7.62
CA TYR A 81 1.57 -17.34 6.84
C TYR A 81 1.44 -18.67 7.61
N CYS A 82 1.31 -18.65 8.94
CA CYS A 82 1.13 -19.85 9.78
C CYS A 82 -0.17 -19.75 10.58
#